data_AF-A0A2J8XPD1-F1
#
_entry.id   AF-A0A2J8XPD1-F1
#
_cell.length_a   1.000
_cell.length_b   1.000
_cell.length_c   1.000
_cell.angle_alpha   90.00
_cell.angle_beta   90.00
_cell.angle_gamma   90.00
#
_symmetry.space_group_name_H-M   'P 1'
#
loop_
_entity.id
_entity.type
_entity.pdbx_description
1 polymer ?
#
loop_
_entity_poly.entity_id
_entity_poly.type
_entity_poly.pdbx_seq_one_letter_code
_entity_poly.pdbx_strand_id
1 'polypeptide(L)'
;MGVSKLDILYRRLLLTKLFIRGWGRPEDLKRLFEFRKMIGNRERCQNLVSSDYPVHIDKIEEQSDCKILDGHFVSPMAHYVPDIMPIESVIARFQFIVPKEWNSK
;
A
#
# COMPACT_ATOMS: atom_id res chain seq x y z
N MET A 1 41.84 -10.31 16.42
CA MET A 1 41.64 -11.11 15.19
C MET A 1 41.47 -10.15 14.03
N GLY A 2 42.44 -10.07 13.12
CA GLY A 2 42.42 -9.12 12.00
C GLY A 2 41.39 -9.54 10.96
N VAL A 3 40.47 -8.64 10.60
CA VAL A 3 39.46 -8.89 9.56
C VAL A 3 40.20 -9.06 8.23
N SER A 4 40.01 -10.21 7.58
CA SER A 4 40.69 -10.54 6.32
C SER A 4 40.29 -9.56 5.22
N LYS A 5 41.27 -9.04 4.46
CA LYS A 5 41.01 -8.15 3.31
C LYS A 5 40.16 -8.83 2.23
N LEU A 6 40.29 -10.15 2.09
CA LEU A 6 39.45 -10.95 1.18
C LEU A 6 38.01 -11.05 1.67
N ASP A 7 37.79 -11.19 2.99
CA ASP A 7 36.45 -11.19 3.59
C ASP A 7 35.76 -9.83 3.41
N ILE A 8 36.50 -8.73 3.55
CA ILE A 8 35.99 -7.37 3.30
C ILE A 8 35.55 -7.22 1.83
N LEU A 9 36.39 -7.65 0.88
CA LEU A 9 36.07 -7.59 -0.55
C LEU A 9 34.86 -8.46 -0.90
N TYR A 10 34.82 -9.69 -0.37
CA TYR A 10 33.74 -10.65 -0.57
C TYR A 10 32.40 -10.12 -0.06
N ARG A 11 32.35 -9.59 1.17
CA ARG A 11 31.13 -8.98 1.74
C ARG A 11 30.67 -7.75 0.95
N ARG A 12 31.61 -6.94 0.43
CA ARG A 12 31.29 -5.78 -0.42
C ARG A 12 30.68 -6.20 -1.77
N LEU A 13 31.16 -7.30 -2.36
CA LEU A 13 30.60 -7.90 -3.57
C LEU A 13 29.23 -8.58 -3.34
N LEU A 14 29.05 -9.26 -2.21
CA LEU A 14 27.76 -9.84 -1.84
C LEU A 14 26.69 -8.79 -1.59
N LEU A 15 27.04 -7.75 -0.81
CA LEU A 15 26.12 -6.64 -0.52
C LEU A 15 25.69 -5.92 -1.81
N THR A 16 26.59 -5.80 -2.79
CA THR A 16 26.22 -5.25 -4.09
C THR A 16 25.34 -6.20 -4.88
N LYS A 17 25.58 -7.52 -4.97
CA LYS A 17 24.71 -8.37 -5.80
C LYS A 17 23.36 -8.76 -5.20
N LEU A 18 23.28 -8.98 -3.88
CA LEU A 18 22.05 -9.45 -3.22
C LEU A 18 21.05 -8.32 -2.91
N PHE A 19 21.52 -7.11 -2.59
CA PHE A 19 20.64 -6.03 -2.15
C PHE A 19 20.22 -5.07 -3.26
N ILE A 20 20.81 -5.14 -4.46
CA ILE A 20 20.42 -4.27 -5.58
C ILE A 20 19.09 -4.70 -6.21
N ARG A 21 18.74 -5.99 -6.19
CA ARG A 21 17.53 -6.50 -6.87
C ARG A 21 16.27 -6.57 -5.99
N GLY A 22 16.41 -6.49 -4.67
CA GLY A 22 15.28 -6.70 -3.74
C GLY A 22 14.53 -5.43 -3.34
N TRP A 23 15.19 -4.26 -3.37
CA TRP A 23 14.65 -3.03 -2.81
C TRP A 23 14.03 -2.07 -3.83
N GLY A 24 14.08 -2.43 -5.12
CA GLY A 24 13.65 -1.56 -6.21
C GLY A 24 14.63 -0.42 -6.50
N ARG A 25 14.19 0.58 -7.27
CA ARG A 25 15.02 1.74 -7.64
C ARG A 25 15.21 2.66 -6.42
N PRO A 26 16.42 3.17 -6.13
CA PRO A 26 16.65 4.08 -5.01
C PRO A 26 15.76 5.33 -5.02
N GLU A 27 15.40 5.81 -6.21
CA GLU A 27 14.52 6.97 -6.40
C GLU A 27 13.11 6.69 -5.88
N ASP A 28 12.60 5.49 -6.11
CA ASP A 28 11.28 5.06 -5.62
C ASP A 28 11.27 4.94 -4.10
N LEU A 29 12.36 4.43 -3.51
CA LEU A 29 12.53 4.37 -2.06
C LEU A 29 12.56 5.78 -1.43
N LYS A 30 13.23 6.74 -2.07
CA LYS A 30 13.24 8.14 -1.63
C LYS A 30 11.84 8.75 -1.67
N ARG A 31 11.08 8.52 -2.74
CA ARG A 31 9.68 8.97 -2.87
C ARG A 31 8.79 8.39 -1.77
N LEU A 32 8.94 7.09 -1.47
CA LEU A 32 8.24 6.44 -0.36
C LEU A 32 8.58 7.07 1.00
N PHE A 33 9.84 7.42 1.26
CA PHE A 33 10.21 8.09 2.51
C PHE A 33 9.63 9.50 2.63
N GLU A 34 9.59 10.28 1.55
CA GLU A 34 8.94 11.59 1.59
C GLU A 34 7.43 11.46 1.80
N PHE A 35 6.79 10.50 1.12
CA PHE A 35 5.37 10.23 1.32
C PHE A 35 5.06 9.75 2.75
N ARG A 36 5.95 8.94 3.35
CA ARG A 36 5.82 8.52 4.76
C ARG A 36 5.80 9.70 5.72
N LYS A 37 6.60 10.75 5.48
CA LYS A 37 6.57 11.97 6.31
C LYS A 37 5.21 12.68 6.21
N MET A 38 4.60 12.67 5.02
CA MET A 38 3.26 13.22 4.80
C MET A 38 2.18 12.43 5.55
N ILE A 39 2.17 11.10 5.43
CA ILE A 39 1.22 10.22 6.14
C ILE A 39 1.41 10.32 7.66
N GLY A 40 2.67 10.44 8.12
CA GLY A 40 2.99 10.54 9.54
C GLY A 40 2.40 11.79 10.22
N ASN A 41 2.03 12.82 9.46
CA ASN A 41 1.32 13.98 10.00
C ASN A 41 -0.20 13.70 10.02
N ARG A 42 -0.76 13.54 11.23
CA ARG A 42 -2.17 13.19 11.44
C ARG A 42 -3.15 14.16 10.79
N GLU A 43 -2.97 15.47 10.98
CA GLU A 43 -3.87 16.51 10.46
C GLU A 43 -3.90 16.50 8.93
N ARG A 44 -2.72 16.32 8.32
CA ARG A 44 -2.61 16.25 6.86
C ARG A 44 -3.17 14.94 6.33
N CYS A 45 -2.88 13.82 6.99
CA CYS A 45 -3.27 12.49 6.56
C CYS A 45 -4.79 12.31 6.48
N GLN A 46 -5.54 12.89 7.42
CA GLN A 46 -7.01 12.83 7.44
C GLN A 46 -7.65 13.43 6.19
N ASN A 47 -6.98 14.38 5.55
CA ASN A 47 -7.47 15.11 4.38
C ASN A 47 -6.84 14.61 3.06
N LEU A 48 -6.05 13.52 3.08
CA LEU A 48 -5.44 12.96 1.86
C LEU A 48 -6.44 12.20 0.99
N VAL A 49 -7.60 11.85 1.50
CA VAL A 49 -8.63 11.18 0.72
C VAL A 49 -9.89 12.01 0.84
N SER A 50 -10.46 12.37 -0.31
CA SER A 50 -11.74 13.06 -0.35
C SER A 50 -12.81 12.22 0.35
N SER A 51 -13.75 12.86 1.04
CA SER A 51 -14.94 12.17 1.56
C SER A 51 -15.75 11.51 0.45
N ASP A 52 -15.71 12.09 -0.76
CA ASP A 52 -16.45 11.63 -1.93
C ASP A 52 -15.57 10.76 -2.84
N TYR A 53 -14.57 10.05 -2.28
CA TYR A 53 -13.68 9.21 -3.07
C TYR A 53 -14.48 8.10 -3.79
N PRO A 54 -14.24 7.89 -5.10
CA PRO A 54 -15.04 6.95 -5.87
C PRO A 54 -14.80 5.51 -5.41
N VAL A 55 -15.87 4.87 -4.96
CA VAL A 55 -15.92 3.46 -4.58
C VAL A 55 -16.98 2.78 -5.43
N HIS A 56 -16.60 1.66 -6.04
CA HIS A 56 -17.49 0.86 -6.88
C HIS A 56 -17.88 -0.42 -6.14
N ILE A 57 -19.17 -0.74 -6.16
CA ILE A 57 -19.69 -2.03 -5.68
C ILE A 57 -19.88 -2.90 -6.92
N ASP A 58 -19.16 -4.01 -6.96
CA ASP A 58 -19.18 -4.96 -8.07
C ASP A 58 -20.29 -5.99 -7.89
N LYS A 59 -20.50 -6.42 -6.64
CA LYS A 59 -21.45 -7.48 -6.30
C LYS A 59 -22.08 -7.24 -4.94
N ILE A 60 -23.36 -7.56 -4.85
CA ILE A 60 -24.10 -7.61 -3.59
C ILE A 60 -24.67 -9.01 -3.44
N GLU A 61 -24.28 -9.70 -2.38
CA GLU A 61 -24.87 -10.98 -1.98
C GLU A 61 -25.79 -10.77 -0.78
N GLU A 62 -27.04 -11.18 -0.91
CA GLU A 62 -27.96 -11.19 0.22
C GLU A 62 -27.89 -12.53 0.97
N GLN A 63 -27.58 -12.47 2.25
CA GLN A 63 -27.65 -13.60 3.17
C GLN A 63 -28.91 -13.49 4.05
N SER A 64 -29.14 -14.45 4.94
CA SER A 64 -30.32 -14.45 5.83
C SER A 64 -30.30 -13.26 6.80
N ASP A 65 -29.14 -12.90 7.33
CA ASP A 65 -28.92 -11.91 8.40
C ASP A 65 -28.16 -10.65 7.94
N CYS A 66 -27.37 -10.75 6.87
CA CYS A 66 -26.49 -9.69 6.40
C CYS A 66 -26.51 -9.53 4.86
N LYS A 67 -25.81 -8.50 4.38
CA LYS A 67 -25.43 -8.30 2.99
C LYS A 67 -23.92 -8.28 2.88
N ILE A 68 -23.38 -8.97 1.90
CA ILE A 68 -21.95 -8.94 1.57
C ILE A 68 -21.78 -8.09 0.32
N LEU A 69 -20.96 -7.06 0.42
CA LEU A 69 -20.65 -6.12 -0.64
C LEU A 69 -19.22 -6.39 -1.09
N ASP A 70 -19.05 -6.87 -2.32
CA ASP A 70 -17.75 -6.88 -2.97
C ASP A 70 -17.61 -5.63 -3.81
N GLY A 71 -16.43 -5.02 -3.76
CA GLY A 71 -16.19 -3.81 -4.51
C GLY A 71 -14.72 -3.52 -4.71
N HIS A 72 -14.48 -2.41 -5.38
CA HIS A 72 -13.14 -1.92 -5.60
C HIS A 72 -13.09 -0.40 -5.66
N PHE A 73 -11.90 0.13 -5.47
CA PHE A 73 -11.56 1.52 -5.69
C PHE A 73 -10.13 1.61 -6.17
N VAL A 74 -9.78 2.72 -6.83
CA VAL A 74 -8.38 3.00 -7.16
C VAL A 74 -7.65 3.29 -5.85
N SER A 75 -6.50 2.70 -5.62
CA SER A 75 -5.74 2.96 -4.38
C SER A 75 -5.28 4.43 -4.35
N PRO A 76 -5.57 5.20 -3.28
CA PRO A 76 -5.09 6.57 -3.18
C PRO A 76 -3.57 6.70 -3.30
N MET A 77 -2.82 5.66 -2.92
CA MET A 77 -1.37 5.62 -3.11
C MET A 77 -0.96 5.71 -4.59
N ALA A 78 -1.79 5.23 -5.53
CA ALA A 78 -1.52 5.36 -6.96
C ALA A 78 -1.51 6.82 -7.42
N HIS A 79 -2.24 7.72 -6.75
CA HIS A 79 -2.23 9.15 -7.04
C HIS A 79 -1.03 9.86 -6.42
N TYR A 80 -0.69 9.53 -5.17
CA TYR A 80 0.37 10.21 -4.43
C TYR A 80 1.77 9.71 -4.80
N VAL A 81 1.90 8.43 -5.14
CA VAL A 81 3.18 7.80 -5.43
C VAL A 81 3.07 6.88 -6.65
N PRO A 82 2.89 7.46 -7.86
CA PRO A 82 2.69 6.68 -9.08
C PRO A 82 3.90 5.80 -9.40
N ASP A 83 3.61 4.66 -10.06
CA ASP A 83 4.58 3.69 -10.59
C ASP A 83 5.42 2.94 -9.55
N ILE A 84 5.08 3.03 -8.26
CA ILE A 84 5.76 2.28 -7.20
C ILE A 84 5.03 0.98 -6.85
N MET A 85 3.70 1.01 -6.86
CA MET A 85 2.92 -0.17 -6.53
C MET A 85 2.90 -1.17 -7.70
N PRO A 86 2.81 -2.48 -7.42
CA PRO A 86 2.44 -3.46 -8.43
C PRO A 86 1.13 -3.08 -9.10
N ILE A 87 0.99 -3.37 -10.39
CA ILE A 87 -0.20 -3.01 -11.19
C ILE A 87 -1.46 -3.64 -10.57
N GLU A 88 -1.32 -4.84 -10.01
CA GLU A 88 -2.35 -5.59 -9.31
C GLU A 88 -2.87 -4.87 -8.06
N SER A 89 -2.05 -4.00 -7.45
CA SER A 89 -2.38 -3.23 -6.23
C SER A 89 -2.90 -1.83 -6.53
N VAL A 90 -2.91 -1.39 -7.79
CA VAL A 90 -3.50 -0.10 -8.19
C VAL A 90 -5.01 -0.12 -7.95
N ILE A 91 -5.67 -1.25 -8.20
CA ILE A 91 -7.09 -1.45 -7.90
C ILE A 91 -7.20 -2.22 -6.58
N ALA A 92 -7.59 -1.52 -5.52
CA ALA A 92 -7.85 -2.11 -4.21
C ALA A 92 -9.24 -2.74 -4.21
N ARG A 93 -9.30 -4.06 -4.08
CA ARG A 93 -10.56 -4.81 -3.91
C ARG A 93 -10.85 -5.01 -2.44
N PHE A 94 -12.12 -4.94 -2.08
CA PHE A 94 -12.58 -5.15 -0.71
C PHE A 94 -13.85 -5.98 -0.71
N GLN A 95 -14.09 -6.57 0.45
CA GLN A 95 -15.36 -7.20 0.81
C GLN A 95 -15.82 -6.59 2.12
N PHE A 96 -17.08 -6.17 2.18
CA PHE A 96 -17.68 -5.54 3.35
C PHE A 96 -18.96 -6.25 3.73
N ILE A 97 -19.10 -6.61 5.01
CA ILE A 97 -20.29 -7.27 5.54
C ILE A 97 -21.09 -6.24 6.32
N VAL A 98 -22.33 -6.01 5.89
CA VAL A 98 -23.25 -5.06 6.53
C VAL A 98 -24.51 -5.77 7.01
N PRO A 99 -25.08 -5.34 8.15
CA PRO A 99 -26.40 -5.83 8.56
C PRO A 99 -27.47 -5.33 7.58
N LYS A 100 -28.59 -6.06 7.49
CA LYS A 100 -29.74 -5.63 6.68
C LYS A 100 -30.36 -4.35 7.20
N GLU A 101 -30.38 -4.21 8.52
CA GLU A 101 -30.93 -3.07 9.22
C GLU A 101 -29.87 -2.52 10.19
N TRP A 102 -29.67 -1.21 10.14
CA TRP A 102 -28.82 -0.53 11.12
C TRP A 102 -29.69 -0.17 12.31
N ASN A 103 -29.23 -0.53 13.52
CA ASN A 103 -29.87 -0.04 14.75
C ASN A 103 -29.66 1.47 14.85
N SER A 104 -30.59 2.24 14.29
CA SER A 104 -30.75 3.66 14.59
C SER A 104 -31.30 3.76 16.02
N LYS A 105 -30.41 3.96 16.99
CA LYS A 105 -30.80 4.51 18.29
C LYS A 105 -31.22 5.96 18.15
#